data_AF-A0A1Q7MU23-F1
#
_entry.id   AF-A0A1Q7MU23-F1
#
_cell.length_a   1.000
_cell.length_b   1.000
_cell.length_c   1.000
_cell.angle_alpha   90.00
_cell.angle_beta   90.00
_cell.angle_gamma   90.00
#
_symmetry.space_group_name_H-M   'P 1'
#
loop_
_entity.id
_entity.type
_entity.pdbx_description
1 polymer ?
#
loop_
_entity_poly.entity_id
_entity_poly.type
_entity_poly.pdbx_seq_one_letter_code
_entity_poly.pdbx_strand_id
1 'polypeptide(L)'
;MPESGNSRLERVLAQLRLYEHPLLDFNARSKGEGVEVIITFKNPSVPVHTYYFEFHPRDLDHPQFEWSFQRQLYDCLHDYLVEMFIRTPQDRVERQRRGL
;
A
#
# COMPACT_ATOMS: atom_id res chain seq x y z
N MET A 1 20.00 20.01 -4.93
CA MET A 1 20.63 18.68 -4.83
C MET A 1 19.53 17.64 -5.01
N PRO A 2 19.34 17.06 -6.22
CA PRO A 2 18.26 16.10 -6.51
C PRO A 2 18.67 14.62 -6.35
N GLU A 3 19.91 14.32 -5.93
CA GLU A 3 20.44 12.95 -5.88
C GLU A 3 19.87 12.10 -4.72
N SER A 4 19.49 12.73 -3.61
CA SER A 4 18.99 12.03 -2.41
C SER A 4 17.56 11.48 -2.56
N GLY A 5 16.73 12.06 -3.41
CA GLY A 5 15.39 11.54 -3.69
C GLY A 5 15.42 10.22 -4.48
N ASN A 6 16.45 10.05 -5.32
CA ASN A 6 16.59 8.86 -6.16
C ASN A 6 17.14 7.67 -5.36
N SER A 7 18.09 7.90 -4.44
CA SER A 7 18.64 6.83 -3.58
C SER A 7 17.61 6.24 -2.61
N ARG A 8 16.73 7.08 -2.06
CA ARG A 8 15.62 6.62 -1.19
C ARG A 8 14.58 5.81 -1.96
N LEU A 9 14.22 6.25 -3.17
CA LEU A 9 13.33 5.49 -4.04
C LEU A 9 13.93 4.12 -4.39
N GLU A 10 15.20 4.06 -4.77
CA GLU A 10 15.91 2.81 -5.05
C GLU A 10 15.90 1.85 -3.85
N ARG A 11 16.09 2.39 -2.64
CA ARG A 11 16.02 1.60 -1.40
C ARG A 11 14.64 0.99 -1.19
N VAL A 12 13.57 1.76 -1.39
CA VAL A 12 12.18 1.26 -1.29
C VAL A 12 11.91 0.21 -2.37
N LEU A 13 12.30 0.47 -3.62
CA LEU A 13 12.13 -0.49 -4.72
C LEU A 13 12.92 -1.78 -4.46
N ALA A 14 14.11 -1.70 -3.83
CA ALA A 14 14.89 -2.87 -3.46
C ALA A 14 14.19 -3.73 -2.41
N GLN A 15 13.57 -3.12 -1.39
CA GLN A 15 12.77 -3.85 -0.41
C GLN A 15 11.50 -4.44 -1.04
N LEU A 16 10.80 -3.67 -1.87
CA LEU A 16 9.59 -4.16 -2.56
C LEU A 16 9.84 -5.41 -3.41
N ARG A 17 11.02 -5.52 -4.04
CA ARG A 17 11.41 -6.71 -4.81
C ARG A 17 11.56 -7.99 -3.98
N LEU A 18 11.61 -7.89 -2.65
CA LEU A 18 11.62 -9.05 -1.76
C LEU A 18 10.22 -9.64 -1.55
N TYR A 19 9.17 -8.95 -1.99
CA TYR A 19 7.79 -9.38 -1.83
C TYR A 19 7.20 -9.78 -3.17
N GLU A 20 6.58 -10.96 -3.19
CA GLU A 20 5.75 -11.41 -4.29
C GLU A 20 4.36 -11.73 -3.74
N HIS A 21 3.33 -11.20 -4.40
CA HIS A 21 1.94 -11.49 -4.04
C HIS A 21 1.18 -12.01 -5.26
N PRO A 22 0.36 -13.07 -5.14
CA PRO A 22 -0.35 -13.66 -6.29
C PRO A 22 -1.39 -12.71 -6.89
N LEU A 23 -1.94 -11.80 -6.08
CA LEU A 23 -3.04 -10.91 -6.48
C LEU A 23 -2.63 -9.44 -6.65
N LEU A 24 -1.47 -9.04 -6.13
CA LEU A 24 -1.11 -7.62 -6.02
C LEU A 24 0.23 -7.35 -6.68
N ASP A 25 0.34 -6.18 -7.29
CA ASP A 25 1.57 -5.59 -7.78
C ASP A 25 1.95 -4.41 -6.88
N PHE A 26 3.23 -4.36 -6.52
CA PHE A 26 3.81 -3.30 -5.71
C PHE A 26 4.75 -2.44 -6.56
N ASN A 27 4.60 -1.13 -6.45
CA ASN A 27 5.46 -0.17 -7.12
C ASN A 27 5.74 1.01 -6.18
N ALA A 28 6.67 1.88 -6.55
CA ALA A 28 6.94 3.10 -5.80
C ALA A 28 7.36 4.23 -6.74
N ARG A 29 7.10 5.46 -6.31
CA ARG A 29 7.57 6.68 -6.99
C ARG A 29 8.07 7.71 -5.99
N SER A 30 9.01 8.55 -6.42
CA SER A 30 9.42 9.71 -5.63
C SER A 30 8.25 10.68 -5.47
N LYS A 31 8.09 11.23 -4.27
CA LYS A 31 7.07 12.23 -3.95
C LYS A 31 7.68 13.28 -3.02
N GLY A 32 8.05 14.43 -3.59
CA GLY A 32 8.82 15.44 -2.86
C GLY A 32 10.16 14.87 -2.39
N GLU A 33 10.38 14.91 -1.07
CA GLU A 33 11.57 14.31 -0.45
C GLU A 33 11.36 12.84 -0.01
N GLY A 34 10.10 12.40 0.03
CA GLY A 34 9.70 11.05 0.43
C GLY A 34 9.46 10.11 -0.74
N VAL A 35 8.93 8.93 -0.42
CA VAL A 35 8.60 7.89 -1.41
C VAL A 35 7.17 7.44 -1.20
N GLU A 36 6.39 7.42 -2.27
CA GLU A 36 5.03 6.90 -2.27
C GLU A 36 5.03 5.48 -2.84
N VAL A 37 4.52 4.53 -2.07
CA VAL A 37 4.29 3.15 -2.48
C VAL A 37 2.87 3.04 -3.05
N ILE A 38 2.76 2.29 -4.13
CA ILE A 38 1.57 2.08 -4.92
C ILE A 38 1.27 0.58 -4.92
N ILE A 39 0.07 0.19 -4.49
CA ILE A 39 -0.41 -1.19 -4.51
C ILE A 39 -1.60 -1.28 -5.45
N THR A 40 -1.53 -2.19 -6.41
CA THR A 40 -2.57 -2.44 -7.40
C THR A 40 -2.93 -3.92 -7.48
N PHE A 41 -4.15 -4.26 -7.91
CA PHE A 41 -4.47 -5.64 -8.26
C PHE A 41 -3.89 -6.02 -9.61
N LYS A 42 -3.41 -7.25 -9.70
CA LYS A 42 -3.08 -7.93 -10.95
C LYS A 42 -4.38 -8.19 -11.72
N ASN A 43 -4.50 -7.60 -12.90
CA ASN A 43 -5.62 -7.81 -13.84
C ASN A 43 -7.01 -7.68 -13.20
N PRO A 44 -7.39 -6.48 -12.72
CA PRO A 44 -8.66 -6.28 -12.06
C PRO A 44 -9.82 -6.46 -13.08
N SER A 45 -10.65 -7.48 -12.89
CA SER A 45 -11.88 -7.71 -13.69
C SER A 45 -13.02 -6.75 -13.32
N VAL A 46 -12.87 -6.05 -12.21
CA VAL A 46 -13.75 -5.01 -11.68
C VAL A 46 -12.90 -3.81 -11.26
N PRO A 47 -13.42 -2.58 -11.23
CA PRO A 47 -12.66 -1.43 -10.73
C PRO A 47 -12.30 -1.66 -9.25
N VAL A 48 -11.03 -1.99 -8.97
CA VAL A 48 -10.52 -2.08 -7.60
C VAL A 48 -9.72 -0.81 -7.29
N HIS A 49 -9.86 -0.32 -6.05
CA HIS A 49 -9.12 0.84 -5.59
C HIS A 49 -7.61 0.58 -5.62
N THR A 50 -6.84 1.56 -6.13
CA THR A 50 -5.38 1.56 -6.01
C THR A 50 -5.01 2.19 -4.68
N TYR A 51 -4.23 1.48 -3.88
CA TYR A 51 -3.84 1.99 -2.56
C TYR A 51 -2.50 2.71 -2.65
N TYR A 52 -2.39 3.82 -1.92
CA TYR A 52 -1.20 4.65 -1.87
C TYR A 52 -0.83 4.92 -0.42
N PHE A 53 0.44 4.78 -0.07
CA PHE A 53 0.96 5.24 1.20
C PHE A 53 2.37 5.80 1.06
N GLU A 54 2.74 6.70 1.96
CA GLU A 54 3.96 7.48 1.86
C GLU A 54 4.93 7.18 3.00
N PHE A 55 6.21 7.09 2.66
CA PHE A 55 7.31 7.07 3.61
C PHE A 55 7.97 8.44 3.68
N HIS A 56 8.05 8.97 4.89
CA HIS A 56 8.75 10.20 5.16
C HIS A 56 10.27 9.97 5.11
N PRO A 57 11.09 10.94 4.64
CA PRO A 57 12.55 10.84 4.60
C PRO A 57 13.20 10.28 5.87
N ARG A 58 12.67 10.68 7.03
CA ARG A 58 13.18 10.28 8.35
C ARG A 58 13.08 8.77 8.59
N ASP A 59 12.01 8.14 8.12
CA ASP A 59 11.80 6.70 8.29
C ASP A 59 12.66 5.91 7.29
N LEU A 60 12.85 6.46 6.09
CA LEU A 60 13.71 5.89 5.05
C LEU A 60 15.20 5.92 5.40
N ASP A 61 15.63 6.95 6.13
CA ASP A 61 17.00 7.11 6.59
C ASP A 61 17.26 6.37 7.93
N HIS A 62 16.23 5.79 8.55
CA HIS A 62 16.35 5.12 9.85
C HIS A 62 17.02 3.73 9.74
N PRO A 63 17.86 3.31 10.71
CA PRO A 63 18.50 1.99 10.70
C PRO A 63 17.52 0.81 10.69
N GLN A 64 16.34 0.99 11.29
CA GLN A 64 15.28 -0.03 11.35
C GLN A 64 14.28 0.05 10.18
N PHE A 65 14.64 0.76 9.10
CA PHE A 65 13.77 0.98 7.94
C PHE A 65 13.10 -0.32 7.45
N GLU A 66 13.85 -1.42 7.31
CA GLU A 66 13.30 -2.68 6.77
C GLU A 66 12.16 -3.23 7.62
N TRP A 67 12.31 -3.18 8.95
CA TRP A 67 11.28 -3.64 9.88
C TRP A 67 10.06 -2.71 9.87
N SER A 68 10.28 -1.40 9.89
CA SER A 68 9.21 -0.41 9.80
C SER A 68 8.45 -0.51 8.48
N PHE A 69 9.19 -0.74 7.39
CA PHE A 69 8.66 -0.95 6.05
C PHE A 69 7.75 -2.17 6.00
N GLN A 70 8.23 -3.32 6.48
CA GLN A 70 7.45 -4.55 6.52
C GLN A 70 6.17 -4.37 7.32
N ARG A 71 6.26 -3.76 8.50
CA ARG A 71 5.09 -3.52 9.35
C ARG A 71 4.07 -2.64 8.63
N GLN A 72 4.51 -1.52 8.07
CA GLN A 72 3.62 -0.59 7.37
C GLN A 72 2.99 -1.23 6.12
N LEU A 73 3.75 -2.05 5.38
CA LEU A 73 3.22 -2.79 4.24
C LEU A 73 2.13 -3.78 4.69
N TYR A 74 2.33 -4.51 5.78
CA TYR A 74 1.36 -5.49 6.27
C TYR A 74 0.10 -4.83 6.83
N ASP A 75 0.25 -3.75 7.58
CA ASP A 75 -0.88 -2.97 8.10
C ASP A 75 -1.71 -2.41 6.92
N CYS A 76 -1.03 -1.86 5.91
CA CYS A 76 -1.67 -1.38 4.68
C CYS A 76 -2.42 -2.48 3.92
N LEU A 77 -1.82 -3.66 3.76
CA LEU A 77 -2.46 -4.80 3.10
C LEU A 77 -3.68 -5.30 3.87
N HIS A 78 -3.58 -5.34 5.20
CA HIS A 78 -4.69 -5.72 6.06
C HIS A 78 -5.86 -4.76 5.88
N ASP A 79 -5.61 -3.46 6.01
CA ASP A 79 -6.65 -2.43 5.87
C ASP A 79 -7.27 -2.46 4.48
N TYR A 80 -6.44 -2.61 3.45
CA TYR A 80 -6.90 -2.74 2.06
C TYR A 80 -7.85 -3.92 1.86
N LEU A 81 -7.49 -5.10 2.35
CA LEU A 81 -8.35 -6.30 2.22
C LEU A 81 -9.65 -6.15 3.00
N VAL A 82 -9.60 -5.48 4.16
CA VAL A 82 -10.79 -5.22 4.98
C VAL A 82 -11.70 -4.17 4.33
N GLU A 83 -11.16 -3.10 3.75
CA GLU A 83 -11.93 -2.08 3.05
C GLU A 83 -12.65 -2.61 1.80
N MET A 84 -12.15 -3.68 1.20
CA MET A 84 -12.76 -4.32 0.03
C MET A 84 -14.04 -5.11 0.31
N PHE A 85 -14.49 -5.20 1.57
CA PHE A 85 -15.78 -5.80 1.88
C PHE A 85 -16.94 -4.98 1.26
N ILE A 86 -17.52 -5.50 0.17
CA ILE A 86 -18.73 -4.92 -0.44
C ILE A 86 -19.99 -5.06 0.43
N ARG A 87 -19.90 -5.84 1.51
CA ARG A 87 -20.98 -6.11 2.46
C ARG A 87 -20.38 -6.35 3.83
N THR A 88 -20.75 -5.53 4.81
CA THR A 88 -20.36 -5.75 6.19
C THR A 88 -21.56 -6.22 7.04
N PRO A 89 -21.32 -6.76 8.25
CA PRO A 89 -22.38 -7.03 9.22
C PRO A 89 -23.13 -5.76 9.66
N GLN A 90 -22.49 -4.59 9.61
CA GLN A 90 -23.09 -3.30 9.98
C GLN A 90 -24.19 -2.91 8.98
N ASP A 91 -23.98 -3.21 7.69
CA ASP A 91 -24.97 -2.95 6.64
C ASP A 91 -26.15 -3.94 6.65
N ARG A 92 -26.16 -4.93 7.55
CA ARG A 92 -27.18 -6.00 7.57
C ARG A 92 -28.58 -5.43 7.82
N VAL A 93 -28.72 -4.55 8.80
CA VAL A 93 -30.02 -3.96 9.18
C VAL A 93 -30.54 -3.05 8.08
N GLU A 94 -29.65 -2.29 7.44
CA GLU A 94 -30.00 -1.40 6.34
C GLU A 94 -30.40 -2.18 5.08
N ARG A 95 -29.71 -3.28 4.76
CA ARG A 95 -30.08 -4.16 3.63
C ARG A 95 -31.44 -4.85 3.85
N GLN A 96 -31.70 -5.35 5.06
CA GLN A 96 -33.01 -5.91 5.42
C GLN A 96 -34.13 -4.88 5.26
N ARG A 97 -33.89 -3.61 5.60
CA ARG A 97 -34.87 -2.52 5.38
C ARG A 97 -35.06 -2.17 3.90
N ARG A 98 -34.04 -2.36 3.06
CA ARG A 98 -34.07 -2.10 1.61
C ARG A 98 -34.58 -3.31 0.78
N GLY A 99 -34.91 -4.44 1.41
CA GLY A 99 -35.43 -5.63 0.73
C GLY A 99 -34.38 -6.41 -0.09
N LEU A 100 -33.09 -6.27 0.25
CA LEU A 100 -31.95 -6.94 -0.37
C LEU A 100 -31.41 -8.11 0.47
#